data_AF-A0A938ENP1-F1
#
_entry.id   AF-A0A938ENP1-F1
#
_cell.length_a   1.000
_cell.length_b   1.000
_cell.length_c   1.000
_cell.angle_alpha   90.00
_cell.angle_beta   90.00
_cell.angle_gamma   90.00
#
_symmetry.space_group_name_H-M   'P 1'
#
loop_
_entity.id
_entity.type
_entity.pdbx_description
1 polymer ?
#
loop_
_entity_poly.entity_id
_entity_poly.type
_entity_poly.pdbx_seq_one_letter_code
_entity_poly.pdbx_strand_id
1 'polypeptide(L)'
;MFVRLAMGSDATIPVFGRKPHWKAIRPFLRHVVPRQVSRRLTSDPMGMGHSHAHAHGASGGSPRRVALVSVGAALLLIAIKLGTGLATGSLAFISEAIHSGTDLVAALLALFAVGVAARPADRSHAYGHGKVEHLSALAEGAVLIAVSIWIAVVALQRLVEGGHEVDATWWAIAVALLVMAIDIGRTVALTRAARRFNSAALKGSALHFASDLAGTTAVLVGLLLVRAGVEWADSAAALFVSALVLIAAGRLMHENVEVLMDRVPDADEAAVRAAVQGLGPGVDLRRLRMRSAAGRAFADVVIAVAPGESVGRAHAIADDVEDAIEAAVPGADVVVHVERREGADEDLAERVLAVAHEVPRVREIHNVRILHLDSGTEASLHLKLPADTPLPEADSVARAVDAAVVRAVPEVTRVHAHVEPLGEAGPGSELADDPATADAVRALITAECGRPPHDVRLMSTGDGVVAY
;
A
#
# COMPACT_ATOMS: atom_id res chain seq x y z
N MET A 1 32.17 32.19 7.37
CA MET A 1 32.63 32.99 8.52
C MET A 1 31.68 32.76 9.68
N PHE A 2 32.11 31.98 10.67
CA PHE A 2 31.40 31.81 11.94
C PHE A 2 31.48 33.13 12.72
N VAL A 3 30.34 33.64 13.19
CA VAL A 3 30.32 34.59 14.32
C VAL A 3 29.44 34.02 15.42
N ARG A 4 30.14 33.72 16.51
CA ARG A 4 29.69 33.17 17.77
C ARG A 4 29.37 34.36 18.68
N LEU A 5 28.13 34.46 19.16
CA LEU A 5 27.79 35.31 20.31
C LEU A 5 26.94 34.49 21.30
N ALA A 6 27.55 34.17 22.43
CA ALA A 6 26.94 33.74 23.69
C ALA A 6 26.79 35.01 24.57
N MET A 7 25.87 35.18 25.53
CA MET A 7 24.83 34.37 26.17
C MET A 7 23.98 35.34 27.04
N GLY A 8 22.79 34.90 27.50
CA GLY A 8 22.04 35.45 28.65
C GLY A 8 20.63 35.95 28.29
N SER A 9 19.59 35.10 28.33
CA SER A 9 18.76 34.67 29.47
C SER A 9 17.62 35.65 29.81
N ASP A 10 16.40 35.10 29.78
CA ASP A 10 15.13 35.60 30.32
C ASP A 10 14.43 36.78 29.60
N ALA A 11 13.51 36.46 28.67
CA ALA A 11 12.16 37.03 28.65
C ALA A 11 11.26 36.36 27.59
N THR A 12 10.15 35.84 28.09
CA THR A 12 8.91 35.35 27.48
C THR A 12 8.41 36.09 26.22
N ILE A 13 8.15 35.33 25.15
CA ILE A 13 7.42 35.79 23.95
C ILE A 13 5.90 35.53 24.15
N PRO A 14 5.01 36.54 24.05
CA PRO A 14 3.58 36.32 24.08
C PRO A 14 3.03 35.90 22.71
N VAL A 15 2.15 34.91 22.74
CA VAL A 15 1.31 34.43 21.65
C VAL A 15 0.12 35.38 21.44
N PHE A 16 -0.01 35.93 20.24
CA PHE A 16 -1.26 36.46 19.64
C PHE A 16 -1.17 36.11 18.15
N GLY A 17 -2.09 35.41 17.47
CA GLY A 17 -3.51 35.21 17.71
C GLY A 17 -4.33 36.14 16.82
N ARG A 18 -4.51 35.84 15.52
CA ARG A 18 -5.76 35.98 14.73
C ARG A 18 -5.57 35.73 13.22
N LYS A 19 -6.55 35.01 12.66
CA LYS A 19 -6.78 34.70 11.23
C LYS A 19 -6.99 35.96 10.37
N PRO A 20 -6.73 35.90 9.05
CA PRO A 20 -7.47 36.70 8.09
C PRO A 20 -8.30 35.88 7.09
N HIS A 21 -9.38 36.53 6.68
CA HIS A 21 -10.47 36.10 5.80
C HIS A 21 -10.02 36.00 4.33
N TRP A 22 -10.38 34.90 3.63
CA TRP A 22 -10.18 34.76 2.18
C TRP A 22 -11.40 35.15 1.32
N LYS A 23 -12.35 35.94 1.85
CA LYS A 23 -13.47 36.48 1.06
C LYS A 23 -13.12 37.83 0.42
N ALA A 24 -12.24 37.80 -0.58
CA ALA A 24 -12.07 38.79 -1.65
C ALA A 24 -10.94 38.22 -2.52
N ILE A 25 -11.21 37.53 -3.62
CA ILE A 25 -11.26 38.10 -4.96
C ILE A 25 -11.98 37.08 -5.86
N ARG A 26 -13.23 37.39 -6.21
CA ARG A 26 -14.02 36.77 -7.29
C ARG A 26 -14.77 37.95 -7.90
N PRO A 27 -14.23 38.61 -8.94
CA PRO A 27 -14.85 38.38 -10.24
C PRO A 27 -13.91 38.67 -11.43
N PHE A 28 -13.41 37.63 -12.10
CA PHE A 28 -13.14 37.67 -13.54
C PHE A 28 -13.32 36.25 -14.06
N LEU A 29 -13.97 36.10 -15.22
CA LEU A 29 -14.38 34.83 -15.86
C LEU A 29 -15.74 34.26 -15.40
N ARG A 30 -16.80 34.95 -15.84
CA ARG A 30 -18.07 34.33 -16.28
C ARG A 30 -18.27 34.70 -17.75
N HIS A 31 -19.08 33.89 -18.46
CA HIS A 31 -19.27 33.75 -19.91
C HIS A 31 -18.28 32.69 -20.44
N VAL A 32 -18.61 31.40 -20.50
CA VAL A 32 -19.76 30.75 -21.14
C VAL A 32 -20.14 29.45 -20.37
N VAL A 33 -21.39 28.98 -20.56
CA VAL A 33 -22.00 27.69 -20.16
C VAL A 33 -23.09 27.80 -19.06
N PRO A 34 -24.32 27.23 -19.27
CA PRO A 34 -25.49 27.56 -18.47
C PRO A 34 -25.57 26.81 -17.14
N ARG A 35 -26.14 27.51 -16.16
CA ARG A 35 -26.62 27.01 -14.86
C ARG A 35 -27.87 26.15 -15.04
N GLN A 36 -27.92 25.00 -14.38
CA GLN A 36 -28.85 24.84 -13.25
C GLN A 36 -28.18 24.11 -12.10
N VAL A 37 -28.07 24.84 -10.99
CA VAL A 37 -27.63 24.41 -9.67
C VAL A 37 -28.72 24.90 -8.73
N SER A 38 -29.20 24.07 -7.80
CA SER A 38 -28.83 24.23 -6.40
C SER A 38 -29.81 23.56 -5.43
N ARG A 39 -29.23 23.19 -4.28
CA ARG A 39 -29.78 23.01 -2.92
C ARG A 39 -30.01 21.55 -2.51
N ARG A 40 -29.45 21.05 -1.40
CA ARG A 40 -28.89 21.66 -0.18
C ARG A 40 -27.68 20.87 0.32
N LEU A 41 -26.69 21.60 0.83
CA LEU A 41 -25.73 21.10 1.81
C LEU A 41 -26.43 21.00 3.17
N THR A 42 -26.58 19.77 3.65
CA THR A 42 -26.61 19.46 5.08
C THR A 42 -25.57 18.38 5.29
N SER A 43 -24.61 18.68 6.14
CA SER A 43 -23.62 17.75 6.66
C SER A 43 -24.30 16.55 7.31
N ASP A 44 -24.11 15.36 6.76
CA ASP A 44 -24.28 14.08 7.46
C ASP A 44 -23.02 13.23 7.20
N PRO A 45 -22.41 12.61 8.21
CA PRO A 45 -21.28 11.71 8.02
C PRO A 45 -21.82 10.37 7.53
N MET A 46 -21.81 10.12 6.22
CA MET A 46 -22.04 8.76 5.71
C MET A 46 -20.74 7.96 5.82
N GLY A 47 -20.55 7.34 6.99
CA GLY A 47 -19.71 6.16 7.11
C GLY A 47 -20.42 4.96 6.49
N MET A 48 -19.97 4.51 5.33
CA MET A 48 -20.32 3.19 4.81
C MET A 48 -19.40 2.17 5.48
N GLY A 49 -19.91 1.54 6.53
CA GLY A 49 -19.30 0.38 7.16
C GLY A 49 -19.58 -0.87 6.33
N HIS A 50 -18.52 -1.55 5.91
CA HIS A 50 -18.61 -2.96 5.52
C HIS A 50 -18.95 -3.75 6.79
N SER A 51 -20.23 -4.06 6.90
CA SER A 51 -20.81 -4.74 8.05
C SER A 51 -20.60 -6.24 7.88
N HIS A 52 -19.67 -6.82 8.64
CA HIS A 52 -19.71 -8.25 8.96
C HIS A 52 -20.88 -8.49 9.92
N ALA A 53 -22.09 -8.41 9.37
CA ALA A 53 -23.32 -8.75 10.07
C ALA A 53 -23.61 -10.23 9.80
N HIS A 54 -23.48 -11.06 10.84
CA HIS A 54 -24.07 -12.39 10.88
C HIS A 54 -25.59 -12.25 10.69
N ALA A 55 -26.02 -12.42 9.44
CA ALA A 55 -27.41 -12.27 9.04
C ALA A 55 -28.20 -13.54 9.37
N HIS A 56 -28.83 -13.56 10.56
CA HIS A 56 -29.96 -14.43 10.82
C HIS A 56 -31.24 -13.78 10.28
N GLY A 57 -31.84 -14.44 9.29
CA GLY A 57 -33.07 -13.98 8.64
C GLY A 57 -34.35 -14.31 9.41
N ALA A 58 -35.29 -13.36 9.31
CA ALA A 58 -36.76 -13.43 9.44
C ALA A 58 -37.44 -13.00 10.75
N SER A 59 -38.39 -12.06 10.55
CA SER A 59 -39.49 -11.55 11.40
C SER A 59 -39.20 -10.37 12.34
N GLY A 60 -39.77 -9.20 11.99
CA GLY A 60 -40.45 -8.19 12.83
C GLY A 60 -39.88 -7.67 14.15
N GLY A 61 -38.73 -8.13 14.61
CA GLY A 61 -38.09 -7.72 15.87
C GLY A 61 -36.96 -6.74 15.65
N SER A 62 -36.64 -5.93 16.67
CA SER A 62 -35.41 -5.13 16.66
C SER A 62 -34.18 -6.05 16.47
N PRO A 63 -33.15 -5.64 15.69
CA PRO A 63 -31.96 -6.47 15.40
C PRO A 63 -31.31 -7.08 16.64
N ARG A 64 -31.36 -6.35 17.77
CA ARG A 64 -30.88 -6.81 19.08
C ARG A 64 -31.65 -8.01 19.64
N ARG A 65 -32.98 -8.08 19.45
CA ARG A 65 -33.79 -9.23 19.90
C ARG A 65 -33.46 -10.48 19.10
N VAL A 66 -33.28 -10.36 17.79
CA VAL A 66 -32.90 -11.49 16.92
C VAL A 66 -31.53 -12.04 17.32
N ALA A 67 -30.54 -11.16 17.54
CA ALA A 67 -29.21 -11.58 18.01
C ALA A 67 -29.26 -12.30 19.36
N LEU A 68 -30.02 -11.78 20.33
CA LEU A 68 -30.18 -12.41 21.65
C LEU A 68 -30.87 -13.78 21.57
N VAL A 69 -31.88 -13.93 20.70
CA VAL A 69 -32.54 -15.22 20.46
C VAL A 69 -31.57 -16.22 19.85
N SER A 70 -30.74 -15.80 18.89
CA SER A 70 -29.71 -16.67 18.30
C SER A 70 -28.66 -17.12 19.31
N VAL A 71 -28.16 -16.21 20.15
CA VAL A 71 -27.21 -16.54 21.24
C VAL A 71 -27.87 -17.49 22.24
N GLY A 72 -29.12 -17.24 22.63
CA GLY A 72 -29.87 -18.13 23.52
C GLY A 72 -30.06 -19.53 22.93
N ALA A 73 -30.36 -19.63 21.63
CA ALA A 73 -30.47 -20.91 20.93
C ALA A 73 -29.13 -21.66 20.85
N ALA A 74 -28.02 -20.95 20.61
CA ALA A 74 -26.68 -21.53 20.63
C ALA A 74 -26.32 -22.07 22.03
N LEU A 75 -26.55 -21.28 23.09
CA LEU A 75 -26.35 -21.70 24.47
C LEU A 75 -27.18 -22.93 24.84
N LEU A 76 -28.45 -22.97 24.41
CA LEU A 76 -29.31 -24.13 24.64
C LEU A 76 -28.76 -25.38 23.96
N LEU A 77 -28.31 -25.29 22.70
CA LEU A 77 -27.72 -26.42 21.99
C LEU A 77 -26.43 -26.90 22.65
N ILE A 78 -25.56 -25.98 23.06
CA ILE A 78 -24.34 -26.30 23.81
C ILE A 78 -24.68 -27.04 25.10
N ALA A 79 -25.66 -26.54 25.87
CA ALA A 79 -26.08 -27.17 27.12
C ALA A 79 -26.67 -28.58 26.90
N ILE A 80 -27.45 -28.76 25.83
CA ILE A 80 -27.99 -30.08 25.45
C ILE A 80 -26.85 -31.03 25.06
N LYS A 81 -25.94 -30.63 24.16
CA LYS A 81 -24.80 -31.46 23.71
C LYS A 81 -23.91 -31.84 24.90
N LEU A 82 -23.54 -30.86 25.72
CA LEU A 82 -22.68 -31.07 26.89
C LEU A 82 -23.34 -31.94 27.95
N GLY A 83 -24.61 -31.67 28.27
CA GLY A 83 -25.38 -32.47 29.23
C GLY A 83 -25.51 -33.92 28.77
N THR A 84 -25.79 -34.16 27.48
CA THR A 84 -25.84 -35.50 26.90
C THR A 84 -24.48 -36.20 26.95
N GLY A 85 -23.39 -35.49 26.60
CA GLY A 85 -22.05 -36.07 26.64
C GLY A 85 -21.59 -36.42 28.05
N LEU A 86 -21.88 -35.59 29.04
CA LEU A 86 -21.57 -35.86 30.45
C LEU A 86 -22.41 -37.00 31.02
N ALA A 87 -23.70 -37.07 30.67
CA ALA A 87 -24.60 -38.11 31.17
C ALA A 87 -24.32 -39.50 30.55
N THR A 88 -23.83 -39.55 29.30
CA THR A 88 -23.51 -40.81 28.61
C THR A 88 -22.02 -41.18 28.68
N GLY A 89 -21.16 -40.27 29.12
CA GLY A 89 -19.70 -40.44 29.06
C GLY A 89 -19.11 -40.28 27.65
N SER A 90 -19.92 -39.94 26.64
CA SER A 90 -19.51 -39.78 25.24
C SER A 90 -18.56 -38.59 25.07
N LEU A 91 -17.31 -38.90 24.69
CA LEU A 91 -16.31 -37.89 24.34
C LEU A 91 -16.66 -37.21 23.02
N ALA A 92 -17.31 -37.90 22.09
CA ALA A 92 -17.73 -37.32 20.82
C ALA A 92 -18.75 -36.18 21.03
N PHE A 93 -19.74 -36.38 21.91
CA PHE A 93 -20.67 -35.32 22.30
C PHE A 93 -20.01 -34.17 23.04
N ILE A 94 -19.08 -34.47 23.96
CA ILE A 94 -18.33 -33.44 24.69
C ILE A 94 -17.48 -32.61 23.72
N SER A 95 -16.79 -33.26 22.77
CA SER A 95 -16.01 -32.60 21.72
C SER A 95 -16.86 -31.63 20.90
N GLU A 96 -18.01 -32.10 20.42
CA GLU A 96 -18.96 -31.31 19.64
C GLU A 96 -19.57 -30.15 20.46
N ALA A 97 -19.80 -30.34 21.75
CA ALA A 97 -20.26 -29.28 22.66
C ALA A 97 -19.18 -28.21 22.88
N ILE A 98 -17.94 -28.63 23.09
CA ILE A 98 -16.79 -27.73 23.28
C ILE A 98 -16.54 -26.93 22.00
N HIS A 99 -16.65 -27.56 20.83
CA HIS A 99 -16.54 -26.88 19.54
C HIS A 99 -17.59 -25.76 19.42
N SER A 100 -18.88 -26.09 19.57
CA SER A 100 -19.95 -25.09 19.54
C SER A 100 -19.80 -24.01 20.63
N GLY A 101 -19.25 -24.36 21.79
CA GLY A 101 -18.95 -23.41 22.87
C GLY A 101 -17.83 -22.43 22.49
N THR A 102 -16.79 -22.93 21.84
CA THR A 102 -15.66 -22.10 21.37
C THR A 102 -16.13 -21.18 20.25
N ASP A 103 -16.99 -21.64 19.35
CA ASP A 103 -17.59 -20.82 18.29
C ASP A 103 -18.46 -19.68 18.85
N LEU A 104 -19.18 -19.92 19.96
CA LEU A 104 -19.91 -18.86 20.64
C LEU A 104 -18.96 -17.80 21.22
N VAL A 105 -17.86 -18.22 21.86
CA VAL A 105 -16.85 -17.29 22.39
C VAL A 105 -16.18 -16.52 21.26
N ALA A 106 -15.84 -17.21 20.17
CA ALA A 106 -15.30 -16.63 18.95
C ALA A 106 -16.22 -15.55 18.37
N ALA A 107 -17.52 -15.84 18.23
CA ALA A 107 -18.50 -14.87 17.74
C ALA A 107 -18.58 -13.61 18.63
N LEU A 108 -18.44 -13.76 19.95
CA LEU A 108 -18.40 -12.64 20.87
C LEU A 108 -17.09 -11.83 20.77
N LEU A 109 -15.95 -12.51 20.61
CA LEU A 109 -14.64 -11.88 20.38
C LEU A 109 -14.63 -11.13 19.04
N ALA A 110 -15.14 -11.74 17.97
CA ALA A 110 -15.29 -11.12 16.67
C ALA A 110 -16.19 -9.87 16.74
N LEU A 111 -17.33 -9.94 17.46
CA LEU A 111 -18.19 -8.78 17.67
C LEU A 111 -17.46 -7.63 18.38
N PHE A 112 -16.65 -7.95 19.40
CA PHE A 112 -15.81 -6.97 20.08
C PHE A 112 -14.74 -6.39 19.15
N ALA A 113 -14.05 -7.25 18.40
CA ALA A 113 -12.98 -6.88 17.47
C ALA A 113 -13.48 -5.96 16.35
N VAL A 114 -14.64 -6.25 15.76
CA VAL A 114 -15.30 -5.38 14.76
C VAL A 114 -15.58 -3.99 15.35
N GLY A 115 -16.02 -3.92 16.60
CA GLY A 115 -16.25 -2.65 17.30
C GLY A 115 -14.96 -1.83 17.50
N VAL A 116 -13.83 -2.50 17.71
CA VAL A 116 -12.51 -1.84 17.80
C VAL A 116 -11.98 -1.48 16.41
N ALA A 117 -12.12 -2.36 15.43
CA ALA A 117 -11.67 -2.19 14.05
C ALA A 117 -12.38 -1.02 13.34
N ALA A 118 -13.65 -0.77 13.69
CA ALA A 118 -14.44 0.35 13.17
C ALA A 118 -13.98 1.73 13.68
N ARG A 119 -13.03 1.79 14.63
CA ARG A 119 -12.48 3.07 15.10
C ARG A 119 -11.63 3.72 14.00
N PRO A 120 -11.81 5.03 13.76
CA PRO A 120 -11.02 5.75 12.75
C PRO A 120 -9.53 5.78 13.13
N ALA A 121 -8.69 6.18 12.16
CA ALA A 121 -7.27 6.41 12.37
C ALA A 121 -7.02 7.42 13.50
N ASP A 122 -5.98 7.16 14.30
CA ASP A 122 -5.53 8.03 15.38
C ASP A 122 -4.01 8.24 15.30
N ARG A 123 -3.44 8.99 16.25
CA ARG A 123 -2.00 9.31 16.25
C ARG A 123 -1.10 8.08 16.46
N SER A 124 -1.58 7.07 17.17
CA SER A 124 -0.87 5.80 17.37
C SER A 124 -1.07 4.82 16.19
N HIS A 125 -2.18 4.96 15.46
CA HIS A 125 -2.57 4.09 14.36
C HIS A 125 -3.01 4.93 13.16
N ALA A 126 -2.02 5.44 12.41
CA ALA A 126 -2.26 6.32 11.26
C ALA A 126 -3.10 5.67 10.15
N TYR A 127 -3.10 4.33 10.06
CA TYR A 127 -3.89 3.55 9.11
C TYR A 127 -5.16 2.93 9.74
N GLY A 128 -5.49 3.30 10.99
CA GLY A 128 -6.65 2.78 11.71
C GLY A 128 -6.42 1.42 12.39
N HIS A 129 -7.51 0.85 12.88
CA HIS A 129 -7.51 -0.33 13.76
C HIS A 129 -7.96 -1.62 13.07
N GLY A 130 -8.10 -1.63 11.74
CA GLY A 130 -8.70 -2.77 11.05
C GLY A 130 -7.97 -4.11 11.22
N LYS A 131 -6.64 -4.10 11.40
CA LYS A 131 -5.87 -5.32 11.64
C LYS A 131 -6.28 -6.05 12.93
N VAL A 132 -6.99 -5.40 13.85
CA VAL A 132 -7.53 -6.03 15.08
C VAL A 132 -8.50 -7.17 14.76
N GLU A 133 -9.25 -7.08 13.66
CA GLU A 133 -10.16 -8.15 13.24
C GLU A 133 -9.40 -9.45 12.95
N HIS A 134 -8.32 -9.36 12.17
CA HIS A 134 -7.46 -10.50 11.84
C HIS A 134 -6.68 -11.04 13.04
N LEU A 135 -6.25 -10.16 13.95
CA LEU A 135 -5.63 -10.57 15.21
C LEU A 135 -6.61 -11.35 16.11
N SER A 136 -7.88 -10.92 16.16
CA SER A 136 -8.92 -11.63 16.89
C SER A 136 -9.19 -13.01 16.29
N ALA A 137 -9.27 -13.12 14.95
CA ALA A 137 -9.44 -14.39 14.27
C ALA A 137 -8.24 -15.34 14.49
N LEU A 138 -7.02 -14.79 14.58
CA LEU A 138 -5.83 -15.58 14.91
C LEU A 138 -5.87 -16.10 16.36
N ALA A 139 -6.30 -15.27 17.31
CA ALA A 139 -6.50 -15.67 18.71
C ALA A 139 -7.57 -16.76 18.85
N GLU A 140 -8.69 -16.61 18.13
CA GLU A 140 -9.73 -17.64 18.01
C GLU A 140 -9.17 -18.95 17.47
N GLY A 141 -8.46 -18.91 16.33
CA GLY A 141 -7.84 -20.09 15.75
C GLY A 141 -6.88 -20.79 16.70
N ALA A 142 -6.09 -20.03 17.47
CA ALA A 142 -5.19 -20.58 18.48
C ALA A 142 -5.93 -21.32 19.61
N VAL A 143 -7.06 -20.76 20.10
CA VAL A 143 -7.91 -21.43 21.11
C VAL A 143 -8.52 -22.71 20.53
N LEU A 144 -9.05 -22.67 19.31
CA LEU A 144 -9.61 -23.83 18.63
C LEU A 144 -8.58 -24.94 18.45
N ILE A 145 -7.35 -24.62 18.04
CA ILE A 145 -6.26 -25.58 17.91
C ILE A 145 -5.91 -26.19 19.27
N ALA A 146 -5.71 -25.37 20.30
CA ALA A 146 -5.34 -25.86 21.63
C ALA A 146 -6.38 -26.83 22.20
N VAL A 147 -7.66 -26.45 22.09
CA VAL A 147 -8.80 -27.26 22.53
C VAL A 147 -8.94 -28.54 21.71
N SER A 148 -8.77 -28.47 20.39
CA SER A 148 -8.87 -29.64 19.51
C SER A 148 -7.73 -30.62 19.74
N ILE A 149 -6.49 -30.14 19.97
CA ILE A 149 -5.36 -30.97 20.36
C ILE A 149 -5.63 -31.65 21.70
N TRP A 150 -6.15 -30.92 22.70
CA TRP A 150 -6.55 -31.53 23.98
C TRP A 150 -7.54 -32.68 23.74
N ILE A 151 -8.61 -32.43 23.00
CA ILE A 151 -9.63 -33.45 22.71
C ILE A 151 -8.99 -34.65 22.00
N ALA A 152 -8.10 -34.42 21.02
CA ALA A 152 -7.40 -35.50 20.33
C ALA A 152 -6.55 -36.34 21.28
N VAL A 153 -5.81 -35.70 22.19
CA VAL A 153 -5.00 -36.40 23.21
C VAL A 153 -5.89 -37.25 24.12
N VAL A 154 -6.98 -36.70 24.63
CA VAL A 154 -7.92 -37.45 25.50
C VAL A 154 -8.57 -38.60 24.73
N ALA A 155 -8.97 -38.39 23.48
CA ALA A 155 -9.57 -39.43 22.66
C ALA A 155 -8.58 -40.55 22.34
N LEU A 156 -7.31 -40.20 22.07
CA LEU A 156 -6.24 -41.17 21.85
C LEU A 156 -5.92 -41.95 23.13
N GLN A 157 -5.89 -41.30 24.29
CA GLN A 157 -5.72 -41.97 25.59
C GLN A 157 -6.84 -42.98 25.83
N ARG A 158 -8.11 -42.59 25.64
CA ARG A 158 -9.26 -43.52 25.77
C ARG A 158 -9.18 -44.69 24.81
N LEU A 159 -8.66 -44.47 23.60
CA LEU A 159 -8.50 -45.52 22.59
C LEU A 159 -7.41 -46.54 22.97
N VAL A 160 -6.32 -46.08 23.59
CA VAL A 160 -5.18 -46.93 24.00
C VAL A 160 -5.44 -47.64 25.33
N GLU A 161 -5.99 -46.93 26.33
CA GLU A 161 -6.25 -47.47 27.66
C GLU A 161 -7.43 -48.45 27.67
N GLY A 162 -8.42 -48.26 26.79
CA GLY A 162 -9.64 -49.07 26.77
C GLY A 162 -10.53 -48.86 27.99
N GLY A 163 -11.59 -49.67 28.12
CA GLY A 163 -12.42 -49.74 29.35
C GLY A 163 -13.28 -48.51 29.67
N HIS A 164 -13.44 -47.58 28.72
CA HIS A 164 -14.31 -46.42 28.88
C HIS A 164 -15.70 -46.76 28.34
N GLU A 165 -16.63 -47.10 29.24
CA GLU A 165 -18.02 -47.38 28.87
C GLU A 165 -18.74 -46.08 28.47
N VAL A 166 -19.25 -46.06 27.23
CA VAL A 166 -20.16 -45.01 26.75
C VAL A 166 -21.56 -45.58 26.77
N ASP A 167 -22.44 -44.97 27.57
CA ASP A 167 -23.82 -45.39 27.68
C ASP A 167 -24.64 -44.85 26.49
N ALA A 168 -24.63 -45.60 25.40
CA ALA A 168 -25.34 -45.30 24.15
C ALA A 168 -26.86 -45.50 24.28
N THR A 169 -27.47 -44.75 25.19
CA THR A 169 -28.90 -44.75 25.46
C THR A 169 -29.74 -44.26 24.27
N TRP A 170 -30.98 -44.75 24.17
CA TRP A 170 -31.90 -44.36 23.09
C TRP A 170 -32.18 -42.84 23.07
N TRP A 171 -32.18 -42.19 24.24
CA TRP A 171 -32.44 -40.76 24.35
C TRP A 171 -31.26 -39.92 23.85
N ALA A 172 -30.02 -40.40 24.01
CA ALA A 172 -28.84 -39.73 23.47
C ALA A 172 -28.83 -39.76 21.93
N ILE A 173 -29.25 -40.88 21.33
CA ILE A 173 -29.48 -40.98 19.87
C ILE A 173 -30.57 -40.01 19.43
N ALA A 174 -31.68 -39.93 20.17
CA ALA A 174 -32.76 -38.99 19.87
C ALA A 174 -32.30 -37.51 19.94
N VAL A 175 -31.44 -37.17 20.91
CA VAL A 175 -30.82 -35.85 21.00
C VAL A 175 -29.88 -35.58 19.82
N ALA A 176 -29.02 -36.53 19.44
CA ALA A 176 -28.15 -36.38 18.26
C ALA A 176 -28.97 -36.15 16.98
N LEU A 177 -30.06 -36.89 16.79
CA LEU A 177 -30.98 -36.71 15.65
C LEU A 177 -31.68 -35.35 15.68
N LEU A 178 -32.08 -34.86 16.86
CA LEU A 178 -32.68 -33.54 17.02
C LEU A 178 -31.68 -32.43 16.64
N VAL A 179 -30.46 -32.50 17.15
CA VAL A 179 -29.39 -31.54 16.82
C VAL A 179 -29.11 -31.57 15.32
N MET A 180 -28.94 -32.75 14.75
CA MET A 180 -28.73 -32.94 13.31
C MET A 180 -29.87 -32.33 12.48
N ALA A 181 -31.13 -32.52 12.88
CA ALA A 181 -32.28 -31.93 12.18
C ALA A 181 -32.26 -30.39 12.23
N ILE A 182 -31.85 -29.81 13.37
CA ILE A 182 -31.69 -28.37 13.52
C ILE A 182 -30.60 -27.84 12.59
N ASP A 183 -29.44 -28.50 12.53
CA ASP A 183 -28.30 -28.07 11.71
C ASP A 183 -28.56 -28.24 10.22
N ILE A 184 -29.25 -29.31 9.81
CA ILE A 184 -29.77 -29.46 8.43
C ILE A 184 -30.72 -28.31 8.11
N GLY A 185 -31.66 -28.00 9.01
CA GLY A 185 -32.59 -26.90 8.84
C GLY A 185 -31.89 -25.55 8.64
N ARG A 186 -30.91 -25.24 9.49
CA ARG A 186 -30.08 -24.02 9.41
C ARG A 186 -29.29 -23.96 8.10
N THR A 187 -28.56 -25.02 7.78
CA THR A 187 -27.73 -25.12 6.57
C THR A 187 -28.57 -24.90 5.31
N VAL A 188 -29.72 -25.57 5.22
CA VAL A 188 -30.63 -25.45 4.08
C VAL A 188 -31.24 -24.05 4.00
N ALA A 189 -31.71 -23.49 5.12
CA ALA A 189 -32.29 -22.15 5.15
C ALA A 189 -31.28 -21.08 4.73
N LEU A 190 -30.05 -21.14 5.25
CA LEU A 190 -28.98 -20.20 4.92
C LEU A 190 -28.48 -20.38 3.49
N THR A 191 -28.37 -21.62 2.99
CA THR A 191 -27.99 -21.86 1.60
C THR A 191 -29.02 -21.27 0.62
N ARG A 192 -30.32 -21.41 0.92
CA ARG A 192 -31.38 -20.80 0.11
C ARG A 192 -31.32 -19.28 0.18
N ALA A 193 -31.12 -18.71 1.37
CA ALA A 193 -30.98 -17.27 1.55
C ALA A 193 -29.74 -16.73 0.83
N ALA A 194 -28.60 -17.41 0.93
CA ALA A 194 -27.36 -17.05 0.26
C ALA A 194 -27.52 -16.98 -1.26
N ARG A 195 -28.21 -17.97 -1.85
CA ARG A 195 -28.53 -17.97 -3.30
C ARG A 195 -29.51 -16.88 -3.68
N ARG A 196 -30.55 -16.65 -2.86
CA ARG A 196 -31.59 -15.64 -3.14
C ARG A 196 -31.06 -14.22 -3.06
N PHE A 197 -30.18 -13.94 -2.11
CA PHE A 197 -29.65 -12.59 -1.85
C PHE A 197 -28.22 -12.40 -2.39
N ASN A 198 -27.66 -13.38 -3.08
CA ASN A 198 -26.29 -13.40 -3.59
C ASN A 198 -25.25 -12.92 -2.56
N SER A 199 -25.35 -13.42 -1.32
CA SER A 199 -24.57 -12.92 -0.18
C SER A 199 -23.45 -13.89 0.18
N ALA A 200 -22.21 -13.42 0.07
CA ALA A 200 -21.02 -14.17 0.49
C ALA A 200 -21.03 -14.47 2.00
N ALA A 201 -21.48 -13.53 2.83
CA ALA A 201 -21.61 -13.73 4.28
C ALA A 201 -22.58 -14.87 4.63
N LEU A 202 -23.77 -14.90 4.00
CA LEU A 202 -24.73 -16.00 4.19
C LEU A 202 -24.19 -17.34 3.69
N LYS A 203 -23.43 -17.33 2.58
CA LYS A 203 -22.77 -18.54 2.05
C LYS A 203 -21.71 -19.05 3.04
N GLY A 204 -20.91 -18.17 3.62
CA GLY A 204 -19.94 -18.52 4.67
C GLY A 204 -20.62 -19.14 5.89
N SER A 205 -21.69 -18.51 6.41
CA SER A 205 -22.45 -19.08 7.52
C SER A 205 -23.07 -20.44 7.18
N ALA A 206 -23.56 -20.63 5.95
CA ALA A 206 -24.08 -21.93 5.51
C ALA A 206 -23.00 -23.03 5.48
N LEU A 207 -21.78 -22.69 5.05
CA LEU A 207 -20.65 -23.61 5.05
C LEU A 207 -20.22 -23.97 6.48
N HIS A 208 -20.24 -23.00 7.40
CA HIS A 208 -19.95 -23.24 8.81
C HIS A 208 -20.93 -24.27 9.42
N PHE A 209 -22.24 -24.07 9.30
CA PHE A 209 -23.23 -25.05 9.79
C PHE A 209 -23.17 -26.40 9.07
N ALA A 210 -22.70 -26.44 7.82
CA ALA A 210 -22.46 -27.70 7.12
C ALA A 210 -21.28 -28.48 7.71
N SER A 211 -20.25 -27.80 8.22
CA SER A 211 -19.15 -28.41 8.98
C SER A 211 -19.64 -28.97 10.32
N ASP A 212 -20.46 -28.22 11.05
CA ASP A 212 -21.09 -28.69 12.31
C ASP A 212 -21.93 -29.94 12.08
N LEU A 213 -22.65 -29.98 10.95
CA LEU A 213 -23.42 -31.16 10.56
C LEU A 213 -22.52 -32.38 10.33
N ALA A 214 -21.32 -32.21 9.78
CA ALA A 214 -20.36 -33.30 9.63
C ALA A 214 -19.89 -33.82 11.00
N GLY A 215 -19.64 -32.92 11.96
CA GLY A 215 -19.30 -33.29 13.34
C GLY A 215 -20.42 -34.05 14.04
N THR A 216 -21.64 -33.50 14.00
CA THR A 216 -22.84 -34.15 14.56
C THR A 216 -23.14 -35.51 13.90
N THR A 217 -22.86 -35.65 12.61
CA THR A 217 -22.98 -36.94 11.90
C THR A 217 -21.97 -37.96 12.43
N ALA A 218 -20.72 -37.55 12.65
CA ALA A 218 -19.69 -38.42 13.23
C ALA A 218 -20.08 -38.88 14.64
N VAL A 219 -20.62 -37.98 15.48
CA VAL A 219 -21.14 -38.33 16.82
C VAL A 219 -22.27 -39.35 16.73
N LEU A 220 -23.25 -39.14 15.85
CA LEU A 220 -24.38 -40.06 15.68
C LEU A 220 -23.91 -41.45 15.22
N VAL A 221 -23.03 -41.51 14.21
CA VAL A 221 -22.47 -42.76 13.71
C VAL A 221 -21.67 -43.46 14.80
N GLY A 222 -20.84 -42.73 15.55
CA GLY A 222 -20.08 -43.25 16.69
C GLY A 222 -21.00 -43.89 17.73
N LEU A 223 -22.08 -43.21 18.11
CA LEU A 223 -23.03 -43.71 19.10
C LEU A 223 -23.78 -44.96 18.63
N LEU A 224 -24.18 -45.01 17.36
CA LEU A 224 -24.81 -46.20 16.77
C LEU A 224 -23.86 -47.41 16.75
N LEU A 225 -22.57 -47.18 16.49
CA LEU A 225 -21.55 -48.23 16.52
C LEU A 225 -21.25 -48.70 17.94
N VAL A 226 -21.17 -47.80 18.93
CA VAL A 226 -21.08 -48.17 20.35
C VAL A 226 -22.29 -49.04 20.73
N ARG A 227 -23.49 -48.65 20.31
CA ARG A 227 -24.71 -49.43 20.58
C ARG A 227 -24.72 -50.81 19.93
N ALA A 228 -23.97 -50.99 18.84
CA ALA A 228 -23.75 -52.25 18.15
C ALA A 228 -22.60 -53.10 18.76
N GLY A 229 -21.96 -52.62 19.84
CA GLY A 229 -20.89 -53.31 20.56
C GLY A 229 -19.47 -52.84 20.22
N VAL A 230 -19.31 -51.74 19.48
CA VAL A 230 -18.00 -51.18 19.10
C VAL A 230 -17.65 -50.02 20.04
N GLU A 231 -17.13 -50.32 21.22
CA GLU A 231 -16.88 -49.33 22.29
C GLU A 231 -15.92 -48.20 21.89
N TRP A 232 -14.90 -48.49 21.08
CA TRP A 232 -13.92 -47.50 20.64
C TRP A 232 -14.46 -46.48 19.62
N ALA A 233 -15.67 -46.70 19.08
CA ALA A 233 -16.23 -45.86 18.03
C ALA A 233 -16.49 -44.42 18.48
N ASP A 234 -16.79 -44.19 19.77
CA ASP A 234 -16.95 -42.84 20.33
C ASP A 234 -15.63 -42.05 20.30
N SER A 235 -14.52 -42.66 20.75
CA SER A 235 -13.19 -42.05 20.69
C SER A 235 -12.75 -41.78 19.24
N ALA A 236 -13.05 -42.68 18.31
CA ALA A 236 -12.79 -42.47 16.89
C ALA A 236 -13.61 -41.31 16.31
N ALA A 237 -14.89 -41.19 16.68
CA ALA A 237 -15.72 -40.05 16.30
C ALA A 237 -15.19 -38.75 16.88
N ALA A 238 -14.76 -38.73 18.15
CA ALA A 238 -14.15 -37.56 18.78
C ALA A 238 -12.84 -37.13 18.09
N LEU A 239 -11.98 -38.09 17.71
CA LEU A 239 -10.77 -37.83 16.91
C LEU A 239 -11.11 -37.24 15.54
N PHE A 240 -12.12 -37.78 14.88
CA PHE A 240 -12.58 -37.27 13.59
C PHE A 240 -13.07 -35.81 13.70
N VAL A 241 -13.91 -35.51 14.69
CA VAL A 241 -14.37 -34.14 14.97
C VAL A 241 -13.18 -33.20 15.24
N SER A 242 -12.25 -33.60 16.12
CA SER A 242 -11.05 -32.82 16.41
C SER A 242 -10.21 -32.55 15.16
N ALA A 243 -10.04 -33.54 14.28
CA ALA A 243 -9.30 -33.37 13.03
C ALA A 243 -10.00 -32.38 12.08
N LEU A 244 -11.32 -32.42 11.98
CA LEU A 244 -12.08 -31.43 11.19
C LEU A 244 -11.87 -30.01 11.73
N VAL A 245 -11.96 -29.83 13.05
CA VAL A 245 -11.77 -28.52 13.69
C VAL A 245 -10.32 -28.04 13.51
N LEU A 246 -9.32 -28.91 13.65
CA LEU A 246 -7.91 -28.55 13.41
C LEU A 246 -7.66 -28.07 11.98
N ILE A 247 -8.22 -28.76 10.98
CA ILE A 247 -8.10 -28.37 9.58
C ILE A 247 -8.78 -27.02 9.35
N ALA A 248 -9.98 -26.82 9.89
CA ALA A 248 -10.72 -25.57 9.77
C ALA A 248 -9.98 -24.40 10.43
N ALA A 249 -9.51 -24.58 11.68
CA ALA A 249 -8.75 -23.57 12.42
C ALA A 249 -7.42 -23.25 11.73
N GLY A 250 -6.70 -24.25 11.21
CA GLY A 250 -5.45 -24.04 10.48
C GLY A 250 -5.64 -23.22 9.20
N ARG A 251 -6.73 -23.47 8.45
CA ARG A 251 -7.10 -22.66 7.27
C ARG A 251 -7.45 -21.23 7.65
N LEU A 252 -8.28 -21.04 8.67
CA LEU A 252 -8.65 -19.73 9.19
C LEU A 252 -7.40 -18.93 9.61
N MET A 253 -6.49 -19.55 10.35
CA MET A 253 -5.24 -18.89 10.77
C MET A 253 -4.37 -18.52 9.57
N HIS A 254 -4.18 -19.44 8.61
CA HIS A 254 -3.40 -19.16 7.41
C HIS A 254 -3.96 -17.96 6.63
N GLU A 255 -5.27 -17.94 6.37
CA GLU A 255 -5.93 -16.82 5.68
C GLU A 255 -5.71 -15.47 6.41
N ASN A 256 -5.82 -15.46 7.74
CA ASN A 256 -5.62 -14.23 8.52
C ASN A 256 -4.14 -13.82 8.64
N VAL A 257 -3.20 -14.77 8.67
CA VAL A 257 -1.76 -14.49 8.63
C VAL A 257 -1.38 -13.85 7.31
N GLU A 258 -1.88 -14.37 6.17
CA GLU A 258 -1.62 -13.77 4.86
C GLU A 258 -2.06 -12.30 4.80
N VAL A 259 -3.23 -11.96 5.36
CA VAL A 259 -3.68 -10.56 5.43
C VAL A 259 -2.79 -9.72 6.34
N LEU A 260 -2.34 -10.27 7.48
CA LEU A 260 -1.41 -9.57 8.37
C LEU A 260 -0.02 -9.35 7.74
N MET A 261 0.40 -10.25 6.85
CA MET A 261 1.60 -10.15 6.01
C MET A 261 1.39 -9.25 4.78
N ASP A 262 0.33 -8.43 4.77
CA ASP A 262 0.03 -7.44 3.74
C ASP A 262 -0.24 -8.06 2.35
N ARG A 263 -0.72 -9.31 2.29
CA ARG A 263 -1.15 -9.92 1.02
C ARG A 263 -2.41 -9.27 0.47
N VAL A 264 -2.45 -9.12 -0.85
CA VAL A 264 -3.62 -8.69 -1.63
C VAL A 264 -4.12 -9.85 -2.51
N PRO A 265 -5.42 -9.93 -2.86
CA PRO A 265 -5.88 -10.88 -3.86
C PRO A 265 -5.20 -10.69 -5.21
N ASP A 266 -4.74 -11.79 -5.83
CA ASP A 266 -4.04 -11.75 -7.13
C ASP A 266 -4.87 -11.07 -8.23
N ALA A 267 -6.21 -11.17 -8.15
CA ALA A 267 -7.12 -10.52 -9.08
C ALA A 267 -7.10 -8.99 -8.98
N ASP A 268 -6.96 -8.45 -7.77
CA ASP A 268 -6.92 -7.00 -7.54
C ASP A 268 -5.60 -6.42 -8.05
N GLU A 269 -4.47 -7.09 -7.78
CA GLU A 269 -3.17 -6.68 -8.32
C GLU A 269 -3.16 -6.72 -9.86
N ALA A 270 -3.71 -7.79 -10.45
CA ALA A 270 -3.81 -7.92 -11.89
C ALA A 270 -4.71 -6.84 -12.51
N ALA A 271 -5.83 -6.51 -11.87
CA ALA A 271 -6.74 -5.45 -12.31
C ALA A 271 -6.06 -4.07 -12.28
N VAL A 272 -5.35 -3.76 -11.19
CA VAL A 272 -4.58 -2.51 -11.07
C VAL A 272 -3.49 -2.42 -12.13
N ARG A 273 -2.72 -3.49 -12.33
CA ARG A 273 -1.66 -3.53 -13.36
C ARG A 273 -2.23 -3.29 -14.75
N ALA A 274 -3.36 -3.92 -15.08
CA ALA A 274 -4.04 -3.73 -16.35
C ALA A 274 -4.60 -2.31 -16.52
N ALA A 275 -5.14 -1.71 -15.45
CA ALA A 275 -5.67 -0.35 -15.46
C ALA A 275 -4.57 0.68 -15.74
N VAL A 276 -3.42 0.59 -15.05
CA VAL A 276 -2.28 1.48 -15.28
C VAL A 276 -1.71 1.33 -16.68
N GLN A 277 -1.57 0.10 -17.18
CA GLN A 277 -1.10 -0.16 -18.56
C GLN A 277 -2.07 0.36 -19.62
N GLY A 278 -3.36 0.48 -19.30
CA GLY A 278 -4.40 1.00 -20.19
C GLY A 278 -4.32 2.50 -20.45
N LEU A 279 -3.57 3.28 -19.65
CA LEU A 279 -3.43 4.73 -19.79
C LEU A 279 -2.56 5.14 -20.99
N GLY A 280 -1.86 4.19 -21.60
CA GLY A 280 -1.11 4.38 -22.85
C GLY A 280 0.40 4.49 -22.66
N PRO A 281 1.15 4.73 -23.76
CA PRO A 281 2.61 4.59 -23.78
C PRO A 281 3.40 5.67 -23.02
N GLY A 282 2.71 6.67 -22.45
CA GLY A 282 3.33 7.74 -21.67
C GLY A 282 3.60 7.39 -20.20
N VAL A 283 3.12 6.25 -19.73
CA VAL A 283 3.23 5.79 -18.34
C VAL A 283 3.91 4.43 -18.30
N ASP A 284 5.14 4.39 -17.76
CA ASP A 284 5.83 3.13 -17.50
C ASP A 284 5.66 2.73 -16.03
N LEU A 285 4.99 1.61 -15.76
CA LEU A 285 4.80 1.10 -14.40
C LEU A 285 6.07 0.39 -13.93
N ARG A 286 6.87 1.09 -13.11
CA ARG A 286 8.15 0.59 -12.58
C ARG A 286 7.96 -0.33 -11.39
N ARG A 287 7.04 0.03 -10.50
CA ARG A 287 6.76 -0.73 -9.28
C ARG A 287 5.31 -0.59 -8.88
N LEU A 288 4.73 -1.71 -8.48
CA LEU A 288 3.44 -1.80 -7.83
C LEU A 288 3.63 -2.58 -6.54
N ARG A 289 3.28 -1.99 -5.41
CA ARG A 289 3.13 -2.69 -4.14
C ARG A 289 1.72 -2.45 -3.65
N MET A 290 1.04 -3.53 -3.31
CA MET A 290 -0.31 -3.46 -2.79
C MET A 290 -0.40 -4.22 -1.48
N ARG A 291 -1.28 -3.74 -0.61
CA ARG A 291 -1.62 -4.41 0.65
C ARG A 291 -3.09 -4.21 0.97
N SER A 292 -3.67 -5.11 1.75
CA SER A 292 -5.05 -4.98 2.23
C SER A 292 -5.09 -4.77 3.74
N ALA A 293 -5.89 -3.81 4.19
CA ALA A 293 -6.20 -3.66 5.61
C ALA A 293 -7.63 -3.15 5.77
N ALA A 294 -8.39 -3.77 6.68
CA ALA A 294 -9.74 -3.32 7.06
C ALA A 294 -10.76 -3.29 5.88
N GLY A 295 -10.61 -4.16 4.88
CA GLY A 295 -11.44 -4.12 3.68
C GLY A 295 -11.14 -2.95 2.75
N ARG A 296 -9.98 -2.29 2.90
CA ARG A 296 -9.45 -1.29 1.96
C ARG A 296 -8.14 -1.79 1.38
N ALA A 297 -7.93 -1.51 0.10
CA ALA A 297 -6.63 -1.70 -0.54
C ALA A 297 -5.78 -0.45 -0.36
N PHE A 298 -4.47 -0.63 -0.24
CA PHE A 298 -3.48 0.43 -0.29
C PHE A 298 -2.52 0.10 -1.43
N ALA A 299 -2.20 1.08 -2.27
CA ALA A 299 -1.31 0.89 -3.41
C ALA A 299 -0.20 1.95 -3.42
N ASP A 300 1.05 1.49 -3.31
CA ASP A 300 2.23 2.31 -3.57
C ASP A 300 2.70 2.04 -5.00
N VAL A 301 2.59 3.07 -5.85
CA VAL A 301 2.84 2.98 -7.28
C VAL A 301 4.03 3.85 -7.64
N VAL A 302 4.95 3.30 -8.43
CA VAL A 302 6.02 4.09 -9.06
C VAL A 302 5.81 4.06 -10.55
N ILE A 303 5.62 5.23 -11.13
CA ILE A 303 5.50 5.43 -12.57
C ILE A 303 6.68 6.24 -13.09
N ALA A 304 7.11 5.93 -14.30
CA ALA A 304 8.10 6.70 -15.04
C ALA A 304 7.42 7.46 -16.19
N VAL A 305 7.73 8.76 -16.30
CA VAL A 305 7.21 9.66 -17.34
C VAL A 305 8.33 10.17 -18.25
N ALA A 306 7.97 10.67 -19.43
CA ALA A 306 8.94 11.10 -20.43
C ALA A 306 9.89 12.23 -19.93
N PRO A 307 11.16 12.24 -20.36
CA PRO A 307 12.08 13.35 -20.06
C PRO A 307 11.54 14.69 -20.57
N GLY A 308 11.74 15.76 -19.79
CA GLY A 308 11.30 17.11 -20.15
C GLY A 308 9.83 17.40 -19.85
N GLU A 309 9.08 16.45 -19.32
CA GLU A 309 7.71 16.69 -18.85
C GLU A 309 7.69 17.70 -17.69
N SER A 310 6.76 18.65 -17.75
CA SER A 310 6.59 19.64 -16.68
C SER A 310 6.04 18.98 -15.42
N VAL A 311 6.38 19.51 -14.24
CA VAL A 311 5.86 19.01 -12.95
C VAL A 311 4.32 18.96 -12.93
N GLY A 312 3.65 19.96 -13.52
CA GLY A 312 2.19 19.98 -13.60
C GLY A 312 1.61 18.86 -14.46
N ARG A 313 2.28 18.52 -15.58
CA ARG A 313 1.86 17.41 -16.44
C ARG A 313 2.19 16.05 -15.83
N ALA A 314 3.33 15.93 -15.17
CA ALA A 314 3.68 14.74 -14.38
C ALA A 314 2.66 14.49 -13.26
N HIS A 315 2.19 15.54 -12.57
CA HIS A 315 1.14 15.42 -11.57
C HIS A 315 -0.20 15.01 -12.17
N ALA A 316 -0.61 15.59 -13.31
CA ALA A 316 -1.84 15.17 -13.99
C ALA A 316 -1.81 13.69 -14.41
N ILE A 317 -0.64 13.18 -14.84
CA ILE A 317 -0.47 11.75 -15.13
C ILE A 317 -0.60 10.90 -13.86
N ALA A 318 -0.09 11.39 -12.72
CA ALA A 318 -0.27 10.72 -11.44
C ALA A 318 -1.75 10.68 -11.03
N ASP A 319 -2.49 11.78 -11.20
CA ASP A 319 -3.94 11.84 -10.96
C ASP A 319 -4.70 10.84 -11.86
N ASP A 320 -4.35 10.75 -13.15
CA ASP A 320 -4.93 9.77 -14.08
C ASP A 320 -4.67 8.31 -13.62
N VAL A 321 -3.50 8.05 -13.03
CA VAL A 321 -3.14 6.75 -12.45
C VAL A 321 -3.94 6.48 -11.17
N GLU A 322 -4.08 7.46 -10.28
CA GLU A 322 -4.91 7.34 -9.07
C GLU A 322 -6.37 7.00 -9.45
N ASP A 323 -6.95 7.75 -10.38
CA ASP A 323 -8.33 7.55 -10.88
C ASP A 323 -8.51 6.16 -11.51
N ALA A 324 -7.53 5.70 -12.31
CA ALA A 324 -7.58 4.38 -12.94
C ALA A 324 -7.54 3.25 -11.91
N ILE A 325 -6.76 3.42 -10.83
CA ILE A 325 -6.65 2.44 -9.75
C ILE A 325 -7.90 2.44 -8.89
N GLU A 326 -8.45 3.59 -8.54
CA GLU A 326 -9.71 3.69 -7.78
C GLU A 326 -10.88 3.09 -8.57
N ALA A 327 -10.91 3.25 -9.89
CA ALA A 327 -11.91 2.62 -10.75
C ALA A 327 -11.78 1.08 -10.79
N ALA A 328 -10.55 0.56 -10.75
CA ALA A 328 -10.29 -0.89 -10.76
C ALA A 328 -10.56 -1.53 -9.39
N VAL A 329 -10.17 -0.85 -8.30
CA VAL A 329 -10.33 -1.29 -6.92
C VAL A 329 -10.94 -0.16 -6.10
N PRO A 330 -12.29 -0.12 -6.00
CA PRO A 330 -13.00 0.97 -5.33
C PRO A 330 -12.59 1.15 -3.86
N GLY A 331 -12.28 2.39 -3.48
CA GLY A 331 -11.86 2.74 -2.12
C GLY A 331 -10.41 2.39 -1.79
N ALA A 332 -9.58 2.14 -2.80
CA ALA A 332 -8.13 2.03 -2.64
C ALA A 332 -7.52 3.38 -2.23
N ASP A 333 -6.57 3.35 -1.29
CA ASP A 333 -5.74 4.49 -0.91
C ASP A 333 -4.42 4.40 -1.69
N VAL A 334 -4.19 5.34 -2.59
CA VAL A 334 -3.12 5.27 -3.59
C VAL A 334 -2.10 6.36 -3.35
N VAL A 335 -0.82 5.98 -3.42
CA VAL A 335 0.31 6.92 -3.43
C VAL A 335 1.11 6.70 -4.70
N VAL A 336 1.15 7.71 -5.56
CA VAL A 336 1.92 7.67 -6.81
C VAL A 336 3.23 8.45 -6.66
N HIS A 337 4.34 7.75 -6.85
CA HIS A 337 5.65 8.36 -7.01
C HIS A 337 5.99 8.45 -8.51
N VAL A 338 6.30 9.67 -8.96
CA VAL A 338 6.66 9.93 -10.35
C VAL A 338 8.18 10.05 -10.48
N GLU A 339 8.76 9.16 -11.26
CA GLU A 339 10.16 9.15 -11.66
C GLU A 339 10.29 9.60 -13.12
N ARG A 340 11.49 10.01 -13.50
CA ARG A 340 11.80 10.20 -14.93
C ARG A 340 12.07 8.83 -15.53
N ARG A 341 11.55 8.60 -16.73
CA ARG A 341 11.88 7.42 -17.51
C ARG A 341 13.36 7.49 -17.88
N GLU A 342 14.16 6.58 -17.31
CA GLU A 342 15.51 6.28 -17.77
C GLU A 342 15.42 5.94 -19.25
N GLY A 343 16.09 6.73 -20.08
CA GLY A 343 16.07 6.61 -21.53
C GLY A 343 17.47 6.36 -22.07
N ALA A 344 17.56 5.96 -23.34
CA ALA A 344 18.82 5.86 -24.08
C ALA A 344 19.69 7.13 -23.94
N ASP A 345 19.07 8.29 -23.67
CA ASP A 345 19.72 9.58 -23.46
C ASP A 345 20.57 9.64 -22.18
N GLU A 346 20.20 8.94 -21.10
CA GLU A 346 21.02 8.85 -19.88
C GLU A 346 22.23 7.95 -20.10
N ASP A 347 22.04 6.78 -20.73
CA ASP A 347 23.15 5.92 -21.16
C ASP A 347 24.10 6.66 -22.11
N LEU A 348 23.53 7.46 -23.02
CA LEU A 348 24.29 8.28 -23.96
C LEU A 348 25.01 9.42 -23.25
N ALA A 349 24.37 10.11 -22.31
CA ALA A 349 24.98 11.15 -21.50
C ALA A 349 26.12 10.62 -20.62
N GLU A 350 25.97 9.43 -20.02
CA GLU A 350 27.03 8.76 -19.26
C GLU A 350 28.21 8.38 -20.14
N ARG A 351 27.96 7.86 -21.35
CA ARG A 351 29.02 7.57 -22.33
C ARG A 351 29.74 8.84 -22.78
N VAL A 352 28.99 9.91 -23.07
CA VAL A 352 29.56 11.23 -23.42
C VAL A 352 30.42 11.75 -22.27
N LEU A 353 29.91 11.67 -21.03
CA LEU A 353 30.63 12.07 -19.82
C LEU A 353 31.94 11.29 -19.65
N ALA A 354 31.89 9.96 -19.77
CA ALA A 354 33.04 9.08 -19.63
C ALA A 354 34.13 9.44 -20.65
N VAL A 355 33.77 9.59 -21.93
CA VAL A 355 34.72 9.94 -23.00
C VAL A 355 35.29 11.34 -22.81
N ALA A 356 34.46 12.31 -22.45
CA ALA A 356 34.92 13.68 -22.21
C ALA A 356 35.89 13.76 -21.02
N HIS A 357 35.75 12.89 -20.02
CA HIS A 357 36.63 12.85 -18.85
C HIS A 357 38.01 12.25 -19.15
N GLU A 358 38.14 11.47 -20.23
CA GLU A 358 39.43 10.93 -20.69
C GLU A 358 40.32 11.99 -21.35
N VAL A 359 39.76 13.14 -21.75
CA VAL A 359 40.52 14.22 -22.38
C VAL A 359 41.40 14.94 -21.36
N PRO A 360 42.73 15.03 -21.58
CA PRO A 360 43.64 15.68 -20.65
C PRO A 360 43.23 17.12 -20.33
N ARG A 361 43.47 17.54 -19.08
CA ARG A 361 43.18 18.87 -18.51
C ARG A 361 41.72 19.17 -18.24
N VAL A 362 40.77 18.32 -18.64
CA VAL A 362 39.39 18.37 -18.12
C VAL A 362 39.42 17.96 -16.65
N ARG A 363 38.82 18.77 -15.77
CA ARG A 363 38.81 18.54 -14.30
C ARG A 363 37.44 18.16 -13.78
N GLU A 364 36.42 18.83 -14.25
CA GLU A 364 35.03 18.57 -13.91
C GLU A 364 34.19 18.73 -15.17
N ILE A 365 33.14 17.92 -15.28
CA ILE A 365 32.15 18.03 -16.34
C ILE A 365 30.79 18.09 -15.67
N HIS A 366 29.95 19.04 -16.08
CA HIS A 366 28.60 19.16 -15.56
C HIS A 366 27.61 19.58 -16.64
N ASN A 367 26.32 19.51 -16.33
CA ASN A 367 25.22 19.90 -17.21
C ASN A 367 25.26 19.22 -18.59
N VAL A 368 25.59 17.92 -18.64
CA VAL A 368 25.54 17.12 -19.88
C VAL A 368 24.07 16.98 -20.30
N ARG A 369 23.75 17.40 -21.51
CA ARG A 369 22.42 17.32 -22.11
C ARG A 369 22.50 16.70 -23.48
N ILE A 370 21.62 15.75 -23.75
CA ILE A 370 21.41 15.19 -25.08
C ILE A 370 20.22 15.92 -25.70
N LEU A 371 20.40 16.40 -26.93
CA LEU A 371 19.40 17.13 -27.71
C LEU A 371 19.17 16.37 -29.01
N HIS A 372 17.93 16.05 -29.32
CA HIS A 372 17.56 15.44 -30.61
C HIS A 372 16.98 16.52 -31.53
N LEU A 373 17.70 16.82 -32.60
CA LEU A 373 17.29 17.77 -33.63
C LEU A 373 17.02 17.03 -34.94
N ASP A 374 16.29 17.65 -35.87
CA ASP A 374 16.06 17.09 -37.21
C ASP A 374 17.39 16.80 -37.96
N SER A 375 18.45 17.52 -37.60
CA SER A 375 19.81 17.36 -38.14
C SER A 375 20.64 16.25 -37.49
N GLY A 376 20.15 15.63 -36.42
CA GLY A 376 20.85 14.60 -35.65
C GLY A 376 20.84 14.85 -34.15
N THR A 377 21.50 13.96 -33.40
CA THR A 377 21.66 14.11 -31.95
C THR A 377 22.88 14.97 -31.64
N GLU A 378 22.71 15.97 -30.78
CA GLU A 378 23.77 16.86 -30.29
C GLU A 378 23.95 16.70 -28.78
N ALA A 379 25.19 16.76 -28.29
CA ALA A 379 25.49 16.78 -26.87
C ALA A 379 25.97 18.17 -26.46
N SER A 380 25.40 18.75 -25.40
CA SER A 380 25.87 19.98 -24.77
C SER A 380 26.41 19.68 -23.39
N LEU A 381 27.58 20.21 -23.05
CA LEU A 381 28.23 19.97 -21.76
C LEU A 381 29.11 21.15 -21.34
N HIS A 382 29.32 21.29 -20.03
CA HIS A 382 30.21 22.29 -19.47
C HIS A 382 31.50 21.59 -18.99
N LEU A 383 32.65 22.15 -19.37
CA LEU A 383 33.98 21.64 -19.05
C LEU A 383 34.66 22.63 -18.10
N LYS A 384 35.03 22.18 -16.89
CA LYS A 384 35.92 22.96 -16.04
C LYS A 384 37.37 22.61 -16.31
N LEU A 385 38.16 23.62 -16.65
CA LEU A 385 39.61 23.53 -16.87
C LEU A 385 40.36 24.30 -15.77
N PRO A 386 41.65 24.03 -15.50
CA PRO A 386 42.44 24.84 -14.56
C PRO A 386 42.32 26.35 -14.83
N ALA A 387 42.19 27.16 -13.78
CA ALA A 387 41.96 28.61 -13.91
C ALA A 387 43.10 29.36 -14.64
N ASP A 388 44.31 28.80 -14.65
CA ASP A 388 45.50 29.31 -15.33
C ASP A 388 45.58 28.90 -16.81
N THR A 389 44.55 28.22 -17.34
CA THR A 389 44.52 27.77 -18.74
C THR A 389 44.40 28.95 -19.71
N PRO A 390 45.37 29.17 -20.63
CA PRO A 390 45.26 30.17 -21.69
C PRO A 390 44.07 29.88 -22.63
N LEU A 391 43.38 30.91 -23.09
CA LEU A 391 42.21 30.78 -23.99
C LEU A 391 42.46 29.92 -25.25
N PRO A 392 43.60 30.02 -25.96
CA PRO A 392 43.87 29.15 -27.10
C PRO A 392 44.00 27.67 -26.72
N GLU A 393 44.47 27.39 -25.51
CA GLU A 393 44.57 26.03 -24.98
C GLU A 393 43.22 25.52 -24.47
N ALA A 394 42.37 26.40 -23.94
CA ALA A 394 40.98 26.06 -23.60
C ALA A 394 40.16 25.66 -24.84
N ASP A 395 40.27 26.41 -25.94
CA ASP A 395 39.61 26.07 -27.22
C ASP A 395 40.13 24.73 -27.78
N SER A 396 41.45 24.47 -27.70
CA SER A 396 42.00 23.20 -28.17
C SER A 396 41.51 22.01 -27.35
N VAL A 397 41.37 22.15 -26.03
CA VAL A 397 40.76 21.12 -25.16
C VAL A 397 39.29 20.91 -25.49
N ALA A 398 38.50 21.98 -25.69
CA ALA A 398 37.09 21.87 -26.07
C ALA A 398 36.92 21.12 -27.41
N ARG A 399 37.74 21.43 -28.41
CA ARG A 399 37.75 20.72 -29.71
C ARG A 399 38.19 19.27 -29.58
N ALA A 400 39.14 18.97 -28.68
CA ALA A 400 39.57 17.61 -28.41
C ALA A 400 38.44 16.78 -27.79
N VAL A 401 37.64 17.37 -26.88
CA VAL A 401 36.44 16.74 -26.32
C VAL A 401 35.38 16.48 -27.40
N ASP A 402 35.06 17.47 -28.23
CA ASP A 402 34.10 17.31 -29.35
C ASP A 402 34.53 16.14 -30.27
N ALA A 403 35.78 16.16 -30.74
CA ALA A 403 36.30 15.09 -31.60
C ALA A 403 36.36 13.71 -30.92
N ALA A 404 36.67 13.66 -29.62
CA ALA A 404 36.71 12.39 -28.88
C ALA A 404 35.32 11.79 -28.72
N VAL A 405 34.33 12.61 -28.33
CA VAL A 405 32.95 12.20 -28.13
C VAL A 405 32.31 11.76 -29.45
N VAL A 406 32.42 12.55 -30.53
CA VAL A 406 31.86 12.16 -31.85
C VAL A 406 32.47 10.84 -32.37
N ARG A 407 33.75 10.58 -32.06
CA ARG A 407 34.43 9.34 -32.47
C ARG A 407 34.00 8.12 -31.66
N ALA A 408 33.83 8.26 -30.34
CA ALA A 408 33.55 7.15 -29.44
C ALA A 408 32.03 6.91 -29.22
N VAL A 409 31.21 7.92 -29.50
CA VAL A 409 29.75 7.90 -29.34
C VAL A 409 29.11 8.26 -30.70
N PRO A 410 29.05 7.30 -31.66
CA PRO A 410 28.61 7.57 -33.04
C PRO A 410 27.16 8.03 -33.16
N GLU A 411 26.36 7.83 -32.12
CA GLU A 411 24.99 8.35 -32.04
C GLU A 411 24.95 9.87 -31.84
N VAL A 412 26.03 10.50 -31.34
CA VAL A 412 26.17 11.95 -31.17
C VAL A 412 26.89 12.52 -32.39
N THR A 413 26.16 13.31 -33.18
CA THR A 413 26.66 13.91 -34.42
C THR A 413 27.42 15.22 -34.21
N ARG A 414 27.18 15.89 -33.08
CA ARG A 414 27.79 17.18 -32.76
C ARG A 414 27.91 17.39 -31.26
N VAL A 415 28.95 18.09 -30.83
CA VAL A 415 29.14 18.45 -29.41
C VAL A 415 29.33 19.96 -29.27
N HIS A 416 28.65 20.54 -28.30
CA HIS A 416 28.81 21.93 -27.91
C HIS A 416 29.37 22.00 -26.49
N ALA A 417 30.70 22.16 -26.41
CA ALA A 417 31.42 22.25 -25.14
C ALA A 417 31.55 23.71 -24.70
N HIS A 418 31.02 24.03 -23.52
CA HIS A 418 31.20 25.32 -22.87
C HIS A 418 32.36 25.23 -21.87
N VAL A 419 33.37 26.09 -22.00
CA VAL A 419 34.54 26.07 -21.11
C VAL A 419 34.35 27.03 -19.95
N GLU A 420 34.64 26.56 -18.74
CA GLU A 420 34.62 27.31 -17.49
C GLU A 420 35.96 27.15 -16.76
N PRO A 421 36.47 28.20 -16.08
CA PRO A 421 37.62 28.05 -15.20
C PRO A 421 37.23 27.32 -13.90
N LEU A 422 38.08 26.40 -13.46
CA LEU A 422 38.01 25.71 -12.18
C LEU A 422 38.60 26.63 -11.11
N GLY A 423 37.77 27.54 -10.60
CA GLY A 423 38.12 28.46 -9.51
C GLY A 423 36.88 29.19 -9.01
N GLU A 424 36.90 29.63 -7.75
CA GLU A 424 35.90 30.57 -7.25
C GLU A 424 36.12 31.93 -7.92
N ALA A 425 35.04 32.59 -8.35
CA ALA A 425 35.12 33.97 -8.81
C ALA A 425 35.73 34.82 -7.69
N GLY A 426 36.94 35.33 -7.93
CA GLY A 426 37.59 36.24 -6.99
C GLY A 426 36.78 37.53 -6.83
N PRO A 427 36.84 38.21 -5.67
CA PRO A 427 36.20 39.50 -5.50
C PRO A 427 36.75 40.48 -6.55
N GLY A 428 35.86 41.00 -7.39
CA GLY A 428 36.15 42.06 -8.33
C GLY A 428 35.24 43.25 -8.08
N SER A 429 35.80 44.45 -8.13
CA SER A 429 35.02 45.69 -8.10
C SER A 429 35.01 46.31 -9.48
N GLU A 430 33.84 46.70 -9.96
CA GLU A 430 33.70 47.47 -11.19
C GLU A 430 34.59 48.71 -11.09
N LEU A 431 35.50 48.86 -12.06
CA LEU A 431 36.43 49.96 -12.11
C LEU A 431 35.67 51.15 -12.73
N ALA A 432 34.88 51.83 -11.90
CA ALA A 432 34.21 53.05 -12.31
C ALA A 432 35.28 54.14 -12.55
N ASP A 433 35.34 54.63 -13.79
CA ASP A 433 36.16 55.76 -14.26
C ASP A 433 37.66 55.52 -14.55
N ASP A 434 37.97 54.60 -15.47
CA ASP A 434 39.25 54.61 -16.21
C ASP A 434 39.04 54.68 -17.74
N PRO A 435 38.66 55.87 -18.27
CA PRO A 435 38.40 56.05 -19.70
C PRO A 435 39.66 55.87 -20.56
N ALA A 436 40.85 56.11 -20.01
CA ALA A 436 42.11 55.95 -20.74
C ALA A 436 42.37 54.47 -21.07
N THR A 437 42.17 53.58 -20.09
CA THR A 437 42.29 52.13 -20.30
C THR A 437 41.17 51.62 -21.21
N ALA A 438 39.93 52.09 -21.02
CA ALA A 438 38.79 51.69 -21.86
C ALA A 438 38.99 52.09 -23.33
N ASP A 439 39.49 53.30 -23.59
CA ASP A 439 39.78 53.80 -24.94
C ASP A 439 40.97 53.07 -25.58
N ALA A 440 42.00 52.73 -24.81
CA ALA A 440 43.12 51.92 -25.28
C ALA A 440 42.66 50.51 -25.70
N VAL A 441 41.82 49.86 -24.88
CA VAL A 441 41.22 48.56 -25.21
C VAL A 441 40.33 48.66 -26.45
N ARG A 442 39.50 49.70 -26.55
CA ARG A 442 38.63 49.95 -27.70
C ARG A 442 39.44 50.14 -28.98
N ALA A 443 40.53 50.89 -28.93
CA ALA A 443 41.43 51.11 -30.06
C ALA A 443 42.11 49.80 -30.51
N LEU A 444 42.58 48.99 -29.56
CA LEU A 444 43.24 47.72 -29.84
C LEU A 444 42.28 46.71 -30.48
N ILE A 445 41.06 46.58 -29.95
CA ILE A 445 40.01 45.71 -30.53
C ILE A 445 39.61 46.20 -31.91
N THR A 446 39.52 47.52 -32.12
CA THR A 446 39.18 48.07 -33.45
C THR A 446 40.27 47.78 -34.47
N ALA A 447 41.54 47.84 -34.06
CA ALA A 447 42.68 47.52 -34.93
C ALA A 447 42.71 46.04 -35.34
N GLU A 448 42.43 45.12 -34.41
CA GLU A 448 42.47 43.68 -34.65
C GLU A 448 41.20 43.15 -35.35
N CYS A 449 40.02 43.64 -34.96
CA CYS A 449 38.73 43.12 -35.42
C CYS A 449 38.07 43.97 -36.51
N GLY A 450 38.63 45.13 -36.87
CA GLY A 450 38.11 46.03 -37.91
C GLY A 450 36.83 46.79 -37.55
N ARG A 451 36.34 46.69 -36.30
CA ARG A 451 35.16 47.39 -35.79
C ARG A 451 35.27 47.62 -34.27
N PRO A 452 34.69 48.71 -33.72
CA PRO A 452 34.73 48.95 -32.29
C PRO A 452 33.82 47.98 -31.52
N PRO A 453 34.17 47.61 -30.28
CA PRO A 453 33.31 46.84 -29.38
C PRO A 453 32.04 47.62 -29.00
N HIS A 454 30.93 46.91 -28.79
CA HIS A 454 29.64 47.50 -28.40
C HIS A 454 29.68 48.17 -27.02
N ASP A 455 30.32 47.53 -26.05
CA ASP A 455 30.54 48.01 -24.69
C ASP A 455 31.96 47.61 -24.26
N VAL A 456 32.55 48.35 -23.32
CA VAL A 456 33.82 47.98 -22.70
C VAL A 456 33.68 48.28 -21.22
N ARG A 457 33.66 47.23 -20.40
CA ARG A 457 33.63 47.37 -18.95
C ARG A 457 34.94 46.92 -18.36
N LEU A 458 35.37 47.63 -17.33
CA LEU A 458 36.60 47.35 -16.62
C LEU A 458 36.28 46.84 -15.22
N MET A 459 36.96 45.79 -14.80
CA MET A 459 36.86 45.24 -13.45
C MET A 459 38.26 45.15 -12.84
N SER A 460 38.40 45.66 -11.61
CA SER A 460 39.59 45.42 -10.80
C SER A 460 39.47 44.07 -10.12
N THR A 461 40.45 43.19 -10.31
CA THR A 461 40.58 41.91 -9.61
C THR A 461 41.91 41.88 -8.85
N GLY A 462 42.10 40.88 -7.98
CA GLY A 462 43.37 40.66 -7.30
C GLY A 462 44.56 40.39 -8.24
N ASP A 463 44.28 40.02 -9.49
CA ASP A 463 45.27 39.66 -10.52
C ASP A 463 45.49 40.78 -11.57
N GLY A 464 44.72 41.88 -11.49
CA GLY A 464 44.87 43.03 -12.39
C GLY A 464 43.54 43.63 -12.86
N VAL A 465 43.59 44.40 -13.95
CA VAL A 465 42.39 44.97 -14.58
C VAL A 465 41.95 44.05 -15.72
N VAL A 466 40.70 43.60 -15.67
CA VAL A 466 40.07 42.77 -16.70
C VAL A 466 39.08 43.63 -17.48
N ALA A 467 39.19 43.62 -18.82
CA ALA A 467 38.21 44.22 -19.72
C ALA A 467 37.29 43.13 -20.30
N TYR A 468 35.98 43.34 -20.27
CA TYR A 468 34.97 42.39 -20.78
C TYR A 468 33.84 43.07 -21.55
#